data_AF-A0AAV7QCW0-F1
#
_entry.id   AF-A0AAV7QCW0-F1
#
_cell.length_a   1.000
_cell.length_b   1.000
_cell.length_c   1.000
_cell.angle_alpha   90.00
_cell.angle_beta   90.00
_cell.angle_gamma   90.00
#
_symmetry.space_group_name_H-M   'P 1'
#
loop_
_entity.id
_entity.type
_entity.pdbx_description
1 polymer ?
#
loop_
_entity_poly.entity_id
_entity_poly.type
_entity_poly.pdbx_seq_one_letter_code
_entity_poly.pdbx_strand_id
1 'polypeptide(L)'
;MAAIELKFEKFQSPGKGNGLRATSRLSPGDLVYIEEPFAYTVNQNGWGKVCEFCLCESPHLLQCSRCKFAKYCGKRCQTEAWPDHKKECKCLKSVESEMEALPVRVVGKIILKLHQKKPCLSEELYSVSDLVSNFNEQNEERKITFECLAVMLHLYLRPEIPDLSQLIPDLNLLEYFAKAFCNQFMIISDTSENVADGLYLTMSLLNHSCEPNCVTVFKGRHLHLRAIQEIQVGEELTTTYIDPLMTTVERQSQLRRKYCFQCDCRRCQMHEEDDKMLSGDKKASEETKDVLNRVKEMQAQEKWSQSLALCKVQLKKNIGHLPDENIYQLKILSAAMDACMPLQMARECLQYGLRVLEPYRLYYSGFSLMRAFHLRKVGKMQCIIGNKREGRKNLIEALDIMKIVYGQDHRETQELMGTLQSFLS
;
A
#
# COMPACT_ATOMS: atom_id res chain seq x y z
N MET A 1 -30.53 -11.72 4.44
CA MET A 1 -29.41 -11.71 3.49
C MET A 1 -28.91 -13.14 3.42
N ALA A 2 -28.87 -13.76 2.24
CA ALA A 2 -28.25 -15.08 2.11
C ALA A 2 -26.80 -14.97 2.61
N ALA A 3 -26.38 -15.89 3.48
CA ALA A 3 -24.98 -15.96 3.91
C ALA A 3 -24.14 -16.11 2.63
N ILE A 4 -23.32 -15.10 2.32
CA ILE A 4 -22.37 -15.21 1.21
C ILE A 4 -21.41 -16.30 1.65
N GLU A 5 -21.46 -17.43 0.97
CA GLU A 5 -20.52 -18.53 1.21
C GLU A 5 -19.10 -17.99 0.93
N LEU A 6 -18.29 -17.94 1.99
CA LEU A 6 -16.92 -17.47 1.89
C LEU A 6 -16.11 -18.47 1.06
N LYS A 7 -15.38 -17.96 0.07
CA LYS A 7 -14.47 -18.75 -0.78
C LYS A 7 -13.15 -19.12 -0.09
N PHE A 8 -13.08 -18.89 1.23
CA PHE A 8 -11.92 -19.12 2.05
C PHE A 8 -12.33 -19.37 3.50
N GLU A 9 -11.40 -19.93 4.27
CA GLU A 9 -11.54 -20.11 5.71
C GLU A 9 -10.24 -19.79 6.43
N LYS A 10 -10.34 -19.44 7.71
CA LYS A 10 -9.20 -19.31 8.62
C LYS A 10 -8.63 -20.70 8.92
N PHE A 11 -7.31 -20.85 8.88
CA PHE A 11 -6.62 -22.07 9.28
C PHE A 11 -5.33 -21.77 10.05
N GLN A 12 -4.74 -22.78 10.69
CA GLN A 12 -3.39 -22.69 11.26
C GLN A 12 -2.37 -22.99 10.17
N SER A 13 -1.65 -21.96 9.74
CA SER A 13 -0.56 -22.05 8.76
C SER A 13 0.72 -22.53 9.45
N PRO A 14 1.27 -23.70 9.07
CA PRO A 14 2.45 -24.25 9.71
C PRO A 14 3.62 -23.26 9.73
N GLY A 15 4.11 -22.91 10.93
CA GLY A 15 5.23 -22.00 11.12
C GLY A 15 4.93 -20.50 10.91
N LYS A 16 3.70 -20.12 10.55
CA LYS A 16 3.30 -18.73 10.28
C LYS A 16 2.16 -18.22 11.17
N GLY A 17 1.61 -19.07 12.03
CA GLY A 17 0.47 -18.73 12.89
C GLY A 17 -0.85 -18.93 12.15
N ASN A 18 -1.77 -17.98 12.24
CA ASN A 18 -3.03 -18.07 11.48
C ASN A 18 -2.80 -17.72 10.00
N GLY A 19 -3.67 -18.22 9.12
CA GLY A 19 -3.69 -17.89 7.70
C GLY A 19 -5.11 -17.97 7.13
N LEU A 20 -5.26 -17.60 5.86
CA LEU A 20 -6.44 -17.91 5.05
C LEU A 20 -6.09 -18.99 4.02
N ARG A 21 -7.00 -19.93 3.77
CA ARG A 21 -6.88 -20.88 2.66
C ARG A 21 -8.17 -20.95 1.85
N ALA A 22 -8.07 -21.27 0.57
CA ALA A 22 -9.21 -21.35 -0.33
C ALA A 22 -10.12 -22.55 0.00
N THR A 23 -11.44 -22.34 0.00
CA THR A 23 -12.46 -23.41 0.14
C THR A 23 -13.05 -23.84 -1.21
N SER A 24 -12.80 -23.05 -2.25
CA SER A 24 -13.17 -23.31 -3.64
C SER A 24 -12.01 -22.98 -4.58
N ARG A 25 -11.97 -23.56 -5.78
CA ARG A 25 -11.01 -23.14 -6.80
C ARG A 25 -11.23 -21.67 -7.18
N LEU A 26 -10.14 -20.91 -7.34
CA LEU A 26 -10.16 -19.51 -7.78
C LEU A 26 -9.29 -19.35 -9.03
N SER A 27 -9.74 -18.49 -9.95
CA SER A 27 -9.01 -18.14 -11.17
C SER A 27 -8.49 -16.70 -11.11
N PRO A 28 -7.44 -16.34 -11.87
CA PRO A 28 -6.97 -14.97 -11.97
C PRO A 28 -8.11 -14.01 -12.33
N GLY A 29 -8.28 -12.96 -11.51
CA GLY A 29 -9.32 -11.94 -11.67
C GLY A 29 -10.57 -12.20 -10.84
N ASP A 30 -10.68 -13.34 -10.15
CA ASP A 30 -11.76 -13.58 -9.22
C ASP A 30 -11.69 -12.60 -8.05
N LEU A 31 -12.84 -11.97 -7.75
CA LEU A 31 -13.04 -11.26 -6.49
C LEU A 31 -13.26 -12.29 -5.38
N VAL A 32 -12.32 -12.34 -4.44
CA VAL A 32 -12.31 -13.29 -3.32
C VAL A 32 -13.10 -12.72 -2.15
N TYR A 33 -12.84 -11.47 -1.79
CA TYR A 33 -13.48 -10.81 -0.64
C TYR A 33 -13.49 -9.28 -0.78
N ILE A 34 -14.45 -8.63 -0.12
CA ILE A 34 -14.45 -7.19 0.11
C ILE A 34 -14.56 -6.96 1.62
N GLU A 35 -13.63 -6.19 2.17
CA GLU A 35 -13.67 -5.80 3.58
C GLU A 35 -13.77 -4.27 3.74
N GLU A 36 -14.60 -3.83 4.68
CA GLU A 36 -14.58 -2.47 5.20
C GLU A 36 -13.58 -2.35 6.37
N PRO A 37 -12.84 -1.24 6.49
CA PRO A 37 -11.86 -1.09 7.56
C PRO A 37 -12.57 -1.08 8.91
N PHE A 38 -11.99 -1.78 9.87
CA PHE A 38 -12.41 -1.68 11.26
C PHE A 38 -12.15 -0.27 11.80
N ALA A 39 -10.97 0.27 11.51
CA ALA A 39 -10.59 1.64 11.81
C ALA A 39 -9.63 2.15 10.73
N TYR A 40 -9.69 3.44 10.39
CA TYR A 40 -8.77 4.06 9.44
C TYR A 40 -8.67 5.57 9.69
N THR A 41 -7.60 6.19 9.20
CA THR A 41 -7.36 7.64 9.31
C THR A 41 -6.71 8.18 8.05
N VAL A 42 -7.20 9.32 7.57
CA VAL A 42 -6.55 10.07 6.49
C VAL A 42 -5.16 10.55 6.93
N ASN A 43 -4.16 10.30 6.09
CA ASN A 43 -2.78 10.70 6.32
C ASN A 43 -2.47 12.09 5.74
N GLN A 44 -1.22 12.56 5.88
CA GLN A 44 -0.80 13.88 5.42
C GLN A 44 -0.99 14.08 3.90
N ASN A 45 -0.83 13.02 3.09
CA ASN A 45 -1.02 13.11 1.64
C ASN A 45 -2.49 13.28 1.26
N GLY A 46 -3.40 12.64 2.01
CA GLY A 46 -4.84 12.72 1.79
C GLY A 46 -5.52 13.92 2.45
N TRP A 47 -4.96 14.48 3.51
CA TRP A 47 -5.64 15.50 4.31
C TRP A 47 -5.94 16.76 3.48
N GLY A 48 -7.21 17.15 3.43
CA GLY A 48 -7.66 18.27 2.60
C GLY A 48 -7.84 17.97 1.11
N LYS A 49 -7.44 16.77 0.64
CA LYS A 49 -7.67 16.30 -0.73
C LYS A 49 -8.78 15.27 -0.83
N VAL A 50 -8.90 14.39 0.18
CA VAL A 50 -9.90 13.31 0.22
C VAL A 50 -10.95 13.52 1.31
N CYS A 51 -12.11 12.90 1.11
CA CYS A 51 -13.16 12.80 2.13
C CYS A 51 -12.75 11.87 3.28
N GLU A 52 -12.89 12.31 4.54
CA GLU A 52 -12.62 11.51 5.75
C GLU A 52 -13.50 10.26 5.90
N PHE A 53 -14.55 10.12 5.08
CA PHE A 53 -15.40 8.93 5.08
C PHE A 53 -15.15 8.00 3.89
N CYS A 54 -15.34 8.47 2.66
CA CYS A 54 -15.26 7.58 1.50
C CYS A 54 -13.83 7.46 0.95
N LEU A 55 -12.90 8.31 1.39
CA LEU A 55 -11.53 8.43 0.89
C LEU A 55 -11.42 8.80 -0.60
N CYS A 56 -12.53 9.15 -1.25
CA CYS A 56 -12.50 9.69 -2.60
C CYS A 56 -11.99 11.14 -2.58
N GLU A 57 -11.19 11.49 -3.58
CA GLU A 57 -10.78 12.87 -3.82
C GLU A 57 -11.96 13.77 -4.14
N SER A 58 -11.90 15.01 -3.66
CA SER A 58 -12.89 16.03 -3.99
C SER A 58 -12.29 17.42 -3.94
N PRO A 59 -12.51 18.27 -4.97
CA PRO A 59 -12.07 19.66 -4.95
C PRO A 59 -12.82 20.52 -3.92
N HIS A 60 -13.96 20.02 -3.42
CA HIS A 60 -14.84 20.74 -2.50
C HIS A 60 -15.18 19.89 -1.29
N LEU A 61 -14.40 20.06 -0.22
CA LEU A 61 -14.65 19.39 1.05
C LEU A 61 -15.32 20.32 2.06
N LEU A 62 -16.39 19.84 2.68
CA LEU A 62 -17.10 20.47 3.78
C LEU A 62 -16.45 20.07 5.10
N GLN A 63 -16.05 21.06 5.89
CA GLN A 63 -15.43 20.84 7.19
C GLN A 63 -16.48 20.58 8.27
N CYS A 64 -16.20 19.64 9.18
CA CYS A 64 -17.00 19.43 10.38
C CYS A 64 -17.09 20.72 11.20
N SER A 65 -18.30 21.22 11.42
CA SER A 65 -18.52 22.50 12.10
C SER A 65 -18.06 22.51 13.57
N ARG A 66 -17.89 21.34 14.19
CA ARG A 66 -17.54 21.16 15.60
C ARG A 66 -16.03 21.11 15.85
N CYS A 67 -15.34 20.13 15.25
CA CYS A 67 -13.90 19.96 15.46
C CYS A 67 -13.04 20.78 14.51
N LYS A 68 -13.60 21.28 13.40
CA LYS A 68 -12.87 21.97 12.33
C LYS A 68 -11.72 21.14 11.70
N PHE A 69 -11.62 19.85 12.03
CA PHE A 69 -10.57 18.98 11.50
C PHE A 69 -11.08 18.12 10.34
N ALA A 70 -12.08 17.28 10.61
CA ALA A 70 -12.57 16.32 9.63
C ALA A 70 -13.27 17.01 8.45
N LYS A 71 -13.03 16.52 7.23
CA LYS A 71 -13.50 17.10 5.96
C LYS A 71 -14.23 16.05 5.14
N TYR A 72 -15.38 16.39 4.54
CA TYR A 72 -16.26 15.46 3.83
C TYR A 72 -16.65 15.99 2.45
N CYS A 73 -16.76 15.12 1.45
CA CYS A 73 -17.20 15.53 0.10
C CYS A 73 -18.69 15.95 0.02
N GLY A 74 -19.48 15.70 1.07
CA GLY A 74 -20.88 16.10 1.10
C GLY A 74 -21.63 15.62 2.35
N LYS A 75 -22.88 16.08 2.48
CA LYS A 75 -23.77 15.80 3.64
C LYS A 75 -23.96 14.30 3.89
N ARG A 76 -24.04 13.49 2.83
CA ARG A 76 -24.16 12.04 2.92
C ARG A 76 -22.98 11.42 3.67
N CYS A 77 -21.75 11.65 3.21
CA CYS A 77 -20.55 11.14 3.86
C CYS A 77 -20.39 11.64 5.29
N GLN A 78 -20.71 12.91 5.55
CA GLN A 78 -20.67 13.46 6.92
C GLN A 78 -21.66 12.74 7.85
N THR A 79 -22.85 12.39 7.36
CA THR A 79 -23.88 11.72 8.14
C THR A 79 -23.52 10.25 8.38
N GLU A 80 -23.03 9.55 7.36
CA GLU A 80 -22.60 8.14 7.47
C GLU A 80 -21.35 7.99 8.37
N ALA A 81 -20.45 8.96 8.39
CA ALA A 81 -19.28 8.95 9.28
C ALA A 81 -19.62 9.26 10.74
N TRP A 82 -20.76 9.89 11.01
CA TRP A 82 -21.06 10.45 12.33
C TRP A 82 -21.06 9.43 13.49
N PRO A 83 -21.54 8.18 13.33
CA PRO A 83 -21.48 7.18 14.40
C PRO A 83 -20.07 6.96 14.96
N ASP A 84 -19.07 6.88 14.09
CA ASP A 84 -17.66 6.70 14.47
C ASP A 84 -16.99 8.03 14.82
N HIS A 85 -17.26 9.07 14.02
CA HIS A 85 -16.66 10.39 14.23
C HIS A 85 -17.17 11.09 15.49
N LYS A 86 -18.40 10.86 15.96
CA LYS A 86 -19.01 11.64 17.06
C LYS A 86 -18.13 11.71 18.31
N LYS A 87 -17.51 10.59 18.69
CA LYS A 87 -16.61 10.53 19.86
C LYS A 87 -15.26 11.15 19.53
N GLU A 88 -14.65 10.73 18.42
CA GLU A 88 -13.38 11.29 17.94
C GLU A 88 -13.45 12.84 17.77
N CYS A 89 -14.62 13.38 17.42
CA CYS A 89 -14.86 14.79 17.20
C CYS A 89 -14.55 15.64 18.44
N LYS A 90 -14.86 15.14 19.66
CA LYS A 90 -14.51 15.88 20.89
C LYS A 90 -13.01 15.83 21.16
N CYS A 91 -12.36 14.68 20.90
CA CYS A 91 -10.91 14.52 20.98
C CYS A 91 -10.19 15.45 19.99
N LEU A 92 -10.63 15.52 18.74
CA LEU A 92 -10.04 16.40 17.73
C LEU A 92 -10.26 17.88 18.02
N LYS A 93 -11.32 18.25 18.75
CA LYS A 93 -11.59 19.64 19.12
C LYS A 93 -10.63 20.15 20.20
N SER A 94 -10.19 19.29 21.10
CA SER A 94 -9.35 19.67 22.25
C SER A 94 -7.86 19.73 21.93
N VAL A 95 -7.47 19.37 20.71
CA VAL A 95 -6.08 19.27 20.31
C VAL A 95 -5.79 20.42 19.35
N GLU A 96 -4.79 21.24 19.69
CA GLU A 96 -4.22 22.20 18.75
C GLU A 96 -3.68 21.42 17.53
N SER A 97 -3.79 21.99 16.33
CA SER A 97 -3.82 21.27 15.04
C SER A 97 -2.62 20.38 14.69
N GLU A 98 -1.65 20.25 15.58
CA GLU A 98 -0.34 19.60 15.39
C GLU A 98 -0.28 18.14 15.83
N MET A 99 -1.34 17.55 16.40
CA MET A 99 -1.31 16.12 16.73
C MET A 99 -1.64 15.26 15.49
N GLU A 100 -0.68 15.26 14.57
CA GLU A 100 -0.65 14.52 13.30
C GLU A 100 -0.22 13.06 13.46
N ALA A 101 -0.05 12.56 14.69
CA ALA A 101 0.39 11.19 14.92
C ALA A 101 -0.69 10.20 14.50
N LEU A 102 -0.66 9.78 13.23
CA LEU A 102 -1.57 8.79 12.64
C LEU A 102 -1.73 7.54 13.51
N PRO A 103 -0.67 6.97 14.12
CA PRO A 103 -0.83 5.82 15.01
C PRO A 103 -1.76 6.11 16.20
N VAL A 104 -1.68 7.31 16.78
CA VAL A 104 -2.54 7.71 17.92
C VAL A 104 -3.99 7.78 17.49
N ARG A 105 -4.28 8.36 16.33
CA ARG A 105 -5.66 8.44 15.81
C ARG A 105 -6.21 7.07 15.45
N VAL A 106 -5.43 6.18 14.82
CA VAL A 106 -5.86 4.82 14.48
C VAL A 106 -6.18 4.02 15.75
N VAL A 107 -5.26 3.98 16.71
CA VAL A 107 -5.49 3.26 17.99
C VAL A 107 -6.60 3.92 18.79
N GLY A 108 -6.71 5.25 18.77
CA GLY A 108 -7.82 5.98 19.38
C GLY A 108 -9.17 5.56 18.81
N LYS A 109 -9.29 5.44 17.48
CA LYS A 109 -10.52 4.92 16.82
C LYS A 109 -10.81 3.48 17.21
N ILE A 110 -9.79 2.62 17.29
CA ILE A 110 -9.95 1.22 17.76
C ILE A 110 -10.55 1.19 19.17
N ILE A 111 -9.95 1.92 20.11
CA ILE A 111 -10.41 1.99 21.50
C ILE A 111 -11.82 2.57 21.60
N LEU A 112 -12.11 3.66 20.87
CA LEU A 112 -13.43 4.28 20.84
C LEU A 112 -14.51 3.33 20.29
N LYS A 113 -14.15 2.46 19.33
CA LYS A 113 -15.05 1.47 18.74
C LYS A 113 -15.27 0.27 19.67
N LEU A 114 -14.21 -0.27 20.27
CA LEU A 114 -14.30 -1.31 21.31
C LEU A 114 -15.16 -0.86 22.50
N HIS A 115 -15.02 0.41 22.90
CA HIS A 115 -15.85 1.00 23.95
C HIS A 115 -17.35 0.99 23.61
N GLN A 116 -17.72 1.09 22.33
CA GLN A 116 -19.14 1.09 21.94
C GLN A 116 -19.80 -0.29 22.11
N LYS A 117 -19.01 -1.37 22.25
CA LYS A 117 -19.50 -2.76 22.37
C LYS A 117 -20.54 -3.12 21.30
N LYS A 118 -20.41 -2.54 20.10
CA LYS A 118 -21.26 -2.83 18.96
C LYS A 118 -20.59 -3.90 18.10
N PRO A 119 -21.28 -5.00 17.77
CA PRO A 119 -20.78 -5.98 16.83
C PRO A 119 -20.43 -5.30 15.50
N CYS A 120 -19.25 -5.60 14.96
CA CYS A 120 -18.81 -5.13 13.66
C CYS A 120 -18.64 -6.31 12.71
N LEU A 121 -19.13 -6.21 11.47
CA LEU A 121 -19.02 -7.30 10.48
C LEU A 121 -17.56 -7.65 10.18
N SER A 122 -16.64 -6.68 10.24
CA SER A 122 -15.20 -6.93 10.07
C SER A 122 -14.62 -7.87 11.13
N GLU A 123 -15.29 -8.05 12.27
CA GLU A 123 -14.82 -8.89 13.39
C GLU A 123 -15.31 -10.35 13.29
N GLU A 124 -16.06 -10.73 12.25
CA GLU A 124 -16.70 -12.06 12.17
C GLU A 124 -15.69 -13.23 12.13
N LEU A 125 -14.58 -13.08 11.41
CA LEU A 125 -13.55 -14.13 11.27
C LEU A 125 -12.30 -13.88 12.14
N TYR A 126 -12.05 -12.62 12.49
CA TYR A 126 -10.86 -12.20 13.23
C TYR A 126 -11.14 -10.92 14.01
N SER A 127 -10.75 -10.89 15.29
CA SER A 127 -10.98 -9.73 16.17
C SER A 127 -9.70 -8.93 16.39
N VAL A 128 -9.84 -7.73 16.96
CA VAL A 128 -8.67 -6.92 17.38
C VAL A 128 -7.80 -7.66 18.40
N SER A 129 -8.40 -8.46 19.28
CA SER A 129 -7.67 -9.27 20.26
C SER A 129 -6.79 -10.34 19.61
N ASP A 130 -7.22 -10.90 18.47
CA ASP A 130 -6.50 -11.96 17.76
C ASP A 130 -5.31 -11.44 16.94
N LEU A 131 -5.24 -10.13 16.67
CA LEU A 131 -4.17 -9.55 15.86
C LEU A 131 -2.79 -9.87 16.42
N VAL A 132 -1.86 -10.19 15.52
CA VAL A 132 -0.46 -10.41 15.89
C VAL A 132 0.17 -9.08 16.29
N SER A 133 0.74 -9.01 17.50
CA SER A 133 1.42 -7.81 18.00
C SER A 133 2.93 -7.85 17.75
N ASN A 134 3.52 -9.05 17.79
CA ASN A 134 4.96 -9.28 17.84
C ASN A 134 5.68 -8.35 18.83
N PHE A 135 5.02 -7.98 19.94
CA PHE A 135 5.50 -6.94 20.85
C PHE A 135 6.83 -7.34 21.51
N ASN A 136 6.97 -8.61 21.86
CA ASN A 136 8.17 -9.13 22.52
C ASN A 136 9.38 -9.17 21.58
N GLU A 137 9.14 -9.33 20.28
CA GLU A 137 10.17 -9.34 19.24
C GLU A 137 10.56 -7.94 18.75
N GLN A 138 9.88 -6.87 19.20
CA GLN A 138 10.23 -5.50 18.82
C GLN A 138 11.56 -5.07 19.46
N ASN A 139 12.29 -4.22 18.76
CA ASN A 139 13.49 -3.59 19.30
C ASN A 139 13.15 -2.49 20.33
N GLU A 140 14.12 -2.11 21.15
CA GLU A 140 13.93 -1.14 22.23
C GLU A 140 13.53 0.26 21.73
N GLU A 141 14.09 0.71 20.60
CA GLU A 141 13.72 1.99 19.97
C GLU A 141 12.22 2.06 19.65
N ARG A 142 11.64 0.97 19.15
CA ARG A 142 10.22 0.90 18.82
C ARG A 142 9.36 0.77 20.07
N LYS A 143 9.80 0.06 21.10
CA LYS A 143 9.09 0.01 22.38
C LYS A 143 9.00 1.40 23.03
N ILE A 144 10.10 2.15 23.05
CA ILE A 144 10.13 3.55 23.50
C ILE A 144 9.17 4.40 22.66
N THR A 145 9.13 4.20 21.35
CA THR A 145 8.17 4.88 20.48
C THR A 145 6.72 4.59 20.89
N PHE A 146 6.39 3.34 21.21
CA PHE A 146 5.05 2.96 21.67
C PHE A 146 4.69 3.58 23.02
N GLU A 147 5.65 3.71 23.94
CA GLU A 147 5.45 4.40 25.22
C GLU A 147 5.09 5.88 25.02
N CYS A 148 5.83 6.58 24.17
CA CYS A 148 5.53 7.96 23.79
C CYS A 148 4.12 8.07 23.17
N LEU A 149 3.77 7.17 22.24
CA LEU A 149 2.46 7.16 21.61
C LEU A 149 1.33 6.85 22.59
N ALA A 150 1.57 6.00 23.61
CA ALA A 150 0.59 5.69 24.65
C ALA A 150 0.27 6.92 25.53
N VAL A 151 1.28 7.72 25.87
CA VAL A 151 1.08 9.00 26.57
C VAL A 151 0.25 9.96 25.72
N MET A 152 0.60 10.12 24.43
CA MET A 152 -0.15 10.96 23.50
C MET A 152 -1.60 10.51 23.35
N LEU A 153 -1.82 9.19 23.27
CA LEU A 153 -3.14 8.60 23.17
C LEU A 153 -4.00 8.85 24.41
N HIS A 154 -3.40 8.77 25.60
CA HIS A 154 -4.10 9.12 26.83
C HIS A 154 -4.59 10.57 26.81
N LEU A 155 -3.71 11.51 26.41
CA LEU A 155 -4.07 12.92 26.28
C LEU A 155 -5.15 13.15 25.21
N TYR A 156 -5.04 12.46 24.08
CA TYR A 156 -5.98 12.54 22.97
C TYR A 156 -7.39 12.07 23.35
N LEU A 157 -7.49 10.92 24.04
CA LEU A 157 -8.77 10.31 24.38
C LEU A 157 -9.41 10.92 25.63
N ARG A 158 -8.66 11.64 26.47
CA ARG A 158 -9.12 12.25 27.73
C ARG A 158 -10.49 12.96 27.67
N PRO A 159 -10.86 13.71 26.60
CA PRO A 159 -12.17 14.36 26.54
C PRO A 159 -13.37 13.41 26.43
N GLU A 160 -13.16 12.18 25.96
CA GLU A 160 -14.21 11.15 25.83
C GLU A 160 -14.05 10.01 26.83
N ILE A 161 -12.81 9.63 27.12
CA ILE A 161 -12.44 8.56 28.05
C ILE A 161 -11.43 9.15 29.03
N PRO A 162 -11.87 9.81 30.11
CA PRO A 162 -10.98 10.40 31.10
C PRO A 162 -10.12 9.36 31.84
N ASP A 163 -10.67 8.15 32.01
CA ASP A 163 -9.99 7.01 32.64
C ASP A 163 -10.05 5.79 31.71
N LEU A 164 -8.93 5.52 31.04
CA LEU A 164 -8.77 4.39 30.12
C LEU A 164 -8.77 3.04 30.85
N SER A 165 -8.42 3.00 32.14
CA SER A 165 -8.34 1.76 32.92
C SER A 165 -9.71 1.12 33.18
N GLN A 166 -10.78 1.93 33.13
CA GLN A 166 -12.16 1.45 33.30
C GLN A 166 -12.71 0.74 32.05
N LEU A 167 -12.02 0.83 30.91
CA LEU A 167 -12.54 0.38 29.63
C LEU A 167 -12.33 -1.12 29.39
N ILE A 168 -11.10 -1.56 29.63
CA ILE A 168 -10.61 -2.91 29.40
C ILE A 168 -9.68 -3.20 30.58
N PRO A 169 -10.07 -4.06 31.52
CA PRO A 169 -9.17 -4.55 32.56
C PRO A 169 -7.88 -5.08 31.90
N ASP A 170 -6.72 -4.72 32.43
CA ASP A 170 -5.40 -5.12 31.91
C ASP A 170 -5.06 -4.58 30.50
N LEU A 171 -5.63 -3.44 30.09
CA LEU A 171 -5.34 -2.80 28.81
C LEU A 171 -3.84 -2.49 28.63
N ASN A 172 -3.17 -3.28 27.80
CA ASN A 172 -1.81 -2.99 27.37
C ASN A 172 -1.81 -2.11 26.10
N LEU A 173 -1.78 -0.79 26.28
CA LEU A 173 -1.75 0.17 25.15
C LEU A 173 -0.57 -0.06 24.19
N LEU A 174 0.57 -0.52 24.70
CA LEU A 174 1.75 -0.79 23.87
C LEU A 174 1.48 -1.94 22.90
N GLU A 175 0.77 -2.97 23.35
CA GLU A 175 0.37 -4.09 22.51
C GLU A 175 -0.61 -3.65 21.40
N TYR A 176 -1.52 -2.71 21.69
CA TYR A 176 -2.42 -2.15 20.67
C TYR A 176 -1.67 -1.35 19.59
N PHE A 177 -0.63 -0.59 19.98
CA PHE A 177 0.25 0.02 19.00
C PHE A 177 0.99 -1.04 18.19
N ALA A 178 1.58 -2.05 18.84
CA ALA A 178 2.26 -3.13 18.15
C ALA A 178 1.34 -3.86 17.15
N LYS A 179 0.09 -4.17 17.55
CA LYS A 179 -0.97 -4.70 16.67
C LYS A 179 -1.25 -3.78 15.48
N ALA A 180 -1.47 -2.49 15.72
CA ALA A 180 -1.72 -1.53 14.65
C ALA A 180 -0.53 -1.46 13.67
N PHE A 181 0.70 -1.42 14.17
CA PHE A 181 1.91 -1.34 13.34
C PHE A 181 2.14 -2.57 12.47
N CYS A 182 1.88 -3.77 13.00
CA CYS A 182 2.04 -5.03 12.29
C CYS A 182 0.92 -5.30 11.28
N ASN A 183 -0.28 -4.75 11.50
CA ASN A 183 -1.49 -5.12 10.73
C ASN A 183 -2.08 -3.96 9.90
N GLN A 184 -1.44 -2.80 9.90
CA GLN A 184 -1.88 -1.65 9.10
C GLN A 184 -1.75 -1.90 7.58
N PHE A 185 -2.75 -1.42 6.86
CA PHE A 185 -2.79 -1.34 5.41
C PHE A 185 -2.72 0.11 4.97
N MET A 186 -1.88 0.37 3.98
CA MET A 186 -1.83 1.65 3.27
C MET A 186 -2.98 1.68 2.27
N ILE A 187 -3.95 2.56 2.48
CA ILE A 187 -5.11 2.73 1.61
C ILE A 187 -4.71 3.65 0.46
N ILE A 188 -4.67 3.07 -0.73
CA ILE A 188 -4.28 3.74 -1.96
C ILE A 188 -5.52 4.36 -2.62
N SER A 189 -5.46 5.64 -2.97
CA SER A 189 -6.52 6.34 -3.70
C SER A 189 -6.61 5.88 -5.16
N ASP A 190 -7.64 6.34 -5.85
CA ASP A 190 -7.79 6.16 -7.30
C ASP A 190 -6.69 6.87 -8.13
N THR A 191 -5.83 7.67 -7.50
CA THR A 191 -4.67 8.34 -8.12
C THR A 191 -3.36 7.62 -7.81
N SER A 192 -3.44 6.41 -7.23
CA SER A 192 -2.30 5.60 -6.84
C SER A 192 -1.41 6.22 -5.74
N GLU A 193 -1.96 7.14 -4.93
CA GLU A 193 -1.28 7.72 -3.76
C GLU A 193 -1.76 7.05 -2.47
N ASN A 194 -0.87 6.85 -1.49
CA ASN A 194 -1.30 6.46 -0.15
C ASN A 194 -1.93 7.67 0.55
N VAL A 195 -3.24 7.65 0.77
CA VAL A 195 -4.03 8.76 1.35
C VAL A 195 -4.54 8.49 2.76
N ALA A 196 -4.48 7.24 3.24
CA ALA A 196 -4.94 6.86 4.56
C ALA A 196 -4.30 5.54 5.01
N ASP A 197 -4.28 5.30 6.31
CA ASP A 197 -3.88 4.02 6.90
C ASP A 197 -5.08 3.40 7.61
N GLY A 198 -5.25 2.10 7.46
CA GLY A 198 -6.42 1.38 7.98
C GLY A 198 -6.11 -0.02 8.49
N LEU A 199 -7.01 -0.53 9.33
CA LEU A 199 -6.96 -1.86 9.89
C LEU A 199 -8.13 -2.69 9.34
N TYR A 200 -7.80 -3.81 8.70
CA TYR A 200 -8.73 -4.73 8.05
C TYR A 200 -8.52 -6.10 8.68
N LEU A 201 -9.39 -6.48 9.61
CA LEU A 201 -9.12 -7.56 10.55
C LEU A 201 -9.08 -8.92 9.85
N THR A 202 -10.03 -9.17 8.95
CA THR A 202 -10.05 -10.43 8.21
C THR A 202 -8.87 -10.50 7.24
N MET A 203 -8.54 -9.40 6.55
CA MET A 203 -7.40 -9.36 5.63
C MET A 203 -6.04 -9.39 6.35
N SER A 204 -5.96 -9.09 7.65
CA SER A 204 -4.76 -9.33 8.47
C SER A 204 -4.40 -10.82 8.62
N LEU A 205 -5.29 -11.75 8.25
CA LEU A 205 -4.98 -13.19 8.19
C LEU A 205 -4.20 -13.59 6.93
N LEU A 206 -4.08 -12.72 5.91
CA LEU A 206 -3.31 -13.04 4.71
C LEU A 206 -1.82 -13.02 5.03
N ASN A 207 -1.15 -14.17 4.97
CA ASN A 207 0.30 -14.24 5.15
C ASN A 207 1.06 -13.67 3.94
N HIS A 208 2.32 -13.34 4.18
CA HIS A 208 3.22 -12.83 3.16
C HIS A 208 3.74 -13.93 2.22
N SER A 209 3.83 -13.62 0.93
CA SER A 209 4.74 -14.28 -0.02
C SER A 209 5.41 -13.22 -0.91
N CYS A 210 6.69 -13.41 -1.26
CA CYS A 210 7.35 -12.60 -2.28
C CYS A 210 6.87 -12.96 -3.71
N GLU A 211 6.14 -14.05 -3.85
CA GLU A 211 5.40 -14.46 -5.05
C GLU A 211 3.96 -14.78 -4.64
N PRO A 212 3.11 -13.76 -4.44
CA PRO A 212 1.77 -13.96 -3.91
C PRO A 212 0.81 -14.50 -4.98
N ASN A 213 -0.23 -15.21 -4.53
CA ASN A 213 -1.34 -15.65 -5.38
C ASN A 213 -2.55 -14.70 -5.33
N CYS A 214 -2.58 -13.75 -4.40
CA CYS A 214 -3.58 -12.71 -4.30
C CYS A 214 -2.98 -11.30 -4.28
N VAL A 215 -3.81 -10.31 -4.58
CA VAL A 215 -3.50 -8.87 -4.49
C VAL A 215 -4.62 -8.13 -3.77
N THR A 216 -4.24 -7.15 -2.95
CA THR A 216 -5.17 -6.23 -2.29
C THR A 216 -5.21 -4.91 -3.03
N VAL A 217 -6.39 -4.48 -3.45
CA VAL A 217 -6.62 -3.17 -4.08
C VAL A 217 -7.75 -2.43 -3.37
N PHE A 218 -7.81 -1.12 -3.49
CA PHE A 218 -8.79 -0.29 -2.77
C PHE A 218 -9.79 0.36 -3.71
N LYS A 219 -11.06 0.39 -3.32
CA LYS A 219 -12.09 1.26 -3.90
C LYS A 219 -12.59 2.19 -2.80
N GLY A 220 -12.09 3.42 -2.79
CA GLY A 220 -12.25 4.30 -1.63
C GLY A 220 -11.69 3.64 -0.37
N ARG A 221 -12.53 3.43 0.66
CA ARG A 221 -12.11 2.73 1.88
C ARG A 221 -12.22 1.20 1.83
N HIS A 222 -12.87 0.62 0.81
CA HIS A 222 -13.08 -0.82 0.76
C HIS A 222 -11.84 -1.53 0.22
N LEU A 223 -11.36 -2.55 0.94
CA LEU A 223 -10.29 -3.43 0.46
C LEU A 223 -10.91 -4.56 -0.34
N HIS A 224 -10.43 -4.75 -1.56
CA HIS A 224 -10.82 -5.83 -2.46
C HIS A 224 -9.65 -6.81 -2.57
N LEU A 225 -9.86 -8.06 -2.17
CA LEU A 225 -8.93 -9.15 -2.37
C LEU A 225 -9.24 -9.85 -3.69
N ARG A 226 -8.26 -9.95 -4.58
CA ARG A 226 -8.41 -10.60 -5.89
C ARG A 226 -7.32 -11.64 -6.11
N ALA A 227 -7.70 -12.76 -6.71
CA ALA A 227 -6.75 -13.79 -7.13
C ALA A 227 -5.98 -13.30 -8.36
N ILE A 228 -4.67 -13.54 -8.40
CA ILE A 228 -3.77 -13.24 -9.53
C ILE A 228 -3.06 -14.49 -10.05
N GLN A 229 -3.41 -15.66 -9.51
CA GLN A 229 -2.99 -16.97 -9.98
C GLN A 229 -4.19 -17.92 -9.92
N GLU A 230 -4.07 -19.09 -10.52
CA GLU A 230 -4.98 -20.20 -10.24
C GLU A 230 -4.70 -20.70 -8.81
N ILE A 231 -5.74 -20.86 -8.00
CA ILE A 231 -5.63 -21.29 -6.60
C ILE A 231 -6.51 -22.52 -6.40
N GLN A 232 -5.92 -23.61 -5.91
CA GLN A 232 -6.64 -24.84 -5.61
C GLN A 232 -7.28 -24.82 -4.22
N VAL A 233 -8.27 -25.68 -4.01
CA VAL A 233 -8.90 -25.87 -2.70
C VAL A 233 -7.83 -26.30 -1.68
N GLY A 234 -7.80 -25.63 -0.53
CA GLY A 234 -6.84 -25.87 0.54
C GLY A 234 -5.52 -25.09 0.45
N GLU A 235 -5.25 -24.41 -0.68
CA GLU A 235 -4.04 -23.57 -0.81
C GLU A 235 -4.14 -22.29 0.02
N GLU A 236 -3.03 -21.90 0.64
CA GLU A 236 -2.92 -20.66 1.43
C GLU A 236 -3.06 -19.43 0.51
N LEU A 237 -3.92 -18.50 0.89
CA LEU A 237 -4.04 -17.19 0.25
C LEU A 237 -2.96 -16.27 0.82
N THR A 238 -2.12 -15.73 -0.07
CA THR A 238 -1.00 -14.86 0.31
C THR A 238 -1.03 -13.56 -0.48
N THR A 239 -0.55 -12.49 0.15
CA THR A 239 -0.30 -11.20 -0.49
C THR A 239 1.15 -10.77 -0.26
N THR A 240 1.62 -9.73 -0.96
CA THR A 240 2.93 -9.15 -0.65
C THR A 240 2.79 -7.98 0.32
N TYR A 241 3.63 -7.94 1.36
CA TYR A 241 3.65 -6.85 2.35
C TYR A 241 4.63 -5.74 1.98
N ILE A 242 5.50 -6.03 1.02
CA ILE A 242 6.62 -5.19 0.61
C ILE A 242 6.68 -5.15 -0.93
N ASP A 243 7.42 -4.20 -1.47
CA ASP A 243 7.80 -4.22 -2.88
C ASP A 243 8.79 -5.39 -3.12
N PRO A 244 8.47 -6.36 -3.98
CA PRO A 244 9.37 -7.48 -4.26
C PRO A 244 10.58 -7.11 -5.13
N LEU A 245 10.66 -5.90 -5.69
CA LEU A 245 11.81 -5.41 -6.45
C LEU A 245 12.96 -5.02 -5.51
N MET A 246 13.45 -5.99 -4.75
CA MET A 246 14.51 -5.91 -3.76
C MET A 246 15.24 -7.25 -3.73
N THR A 247 16.53 -7.26 -3.40
CA THR A 247 17.27 -8.52 -3.21
C THR A 247 16.70 -9.32 -2.04
N THR A 248 16.97 -10.62 -1.97
CA THR A 248 16.53 -11.45 -0.84
C THR A 248 16.98 -10.89 0.50
N VAL A 249 18.22 -10.42 0.62
CA VAL A 249 18.75 -9.83 1.85
C VAL A 249 17.95 -8.57 2.25
N GLU A 250 17.66 -7.70 1.29
CA GLU A 250 16.88 -6.48 1.53
C GLU A 250 15.43 -6.80 1.93
N ARG A 251 14.77 -7.74 1.23
CA ARG A 251 13.41 -8.22 1.57
C ARG A 251 13.37 -8.78 2.99
N GLN A 252 14.29 -9.68 3.32
CA GLN A 252 14.39 -10.28 4.65
C GLN A 252 14.64 -9.24 5.75
N SER A 253 15.50 -8.24 5.47
CA SER A 253 15.76 -7.14 6.40
C SER A 253 14.49 -6.33 6.69
N GLN A 254 13.74 -5.96 5.65
CA GLN A 254 12.50 -5.21 5.80
C GLN A 254 11.40 -6.00 6.52
N LEU A 255 11.24 -7.29 6.17
CA LEU A 255 10.26 -8.17 6.81
C LEU A 255 10.58 -8.41 8.29
N ARG A 256 11.84 -8.70 8.63
CA ARG A 256 12.26 -8.80 10.04
C ARG A 256 12.04 -7.50 10.79
N ARG A 257 12.44 -6.35 10.22
CA ARG A 257 12.33 -5.05 10.89
C ARG A 257 10.89 -4.64 11.14
N LYS A 258 9.94 -4.95 10.25
CA LYS A 258 8.54 -4.50 10.39
C LYS A 258 7.61 -5.56 10.97
N TYR A 259 7.78 -6.82 10.57
CA TYR A 259 6.85 -7.91 10.85
C TYR A 259 7.46 -9.03 11.69
N CYS A 260 8.74 -8.92 12.08
CA CYS A 260 9.41 -9.85 13.00
C CYS A 260 9.43 -11.33 12.55
N PHE A 261 9.47 -11.60 11.25
CA PHE A 261 9.61 -12.96 10.72
C PHE A 261 10.67 -13.03 9.60
N GLN A 262 11.10 -14.26 9.29
CA GLN A 262 11.94 -14.58 8.15
C GLN A 262 11.09 -15.29 7.08
N CYS A 263 11.13 -14.78 5.85
CA CYS A 263 10.35 -15.35 4.76
C CYS A 263 11.04 -16.61 4.21
N ASP A 264 10.29 -17.69 4.06
CA ASP A 264 10.76 -18.99 3.56
C ASP A 264 10.15 -19.34 2.19
N CYS A 265 9.51 -18.38 1.51
CA CYS A 265 8.97 -18.63 0.17
C CYS A 265 10.07 -19.03 -0.83
N ARG A 266 9.67 -19.70 -1.91
CA ARG A 266 10.57 -20.21 -2.97
C ARG A 266 11.58 -19.15 -3.44
N ARG A 267 11.13 -17.93 -3.74
CA ARG A 267 12.01 -16.82 -4.19
C ARG A 267 13.11 -16.49 -3.18
N CYS A 268 12.81 -16.57 -1.89
CA CYS A 268 13.79 -16.31 -0.82
C CYS A 268 14.72 -17.50 -0.59
N GLN A 269 14.23 -18.72 -0.70
CA GLN A 269 15.07 -19.93 -0.54
C GLN A 269 16.05 -20.10 -1.70
N MET A 270 15.59 -19.81 -2.92
CA MET A 270 16.38 -19.98 -4.13
C MET A 270 17.24 -18.77 -4.49
N HIS A 271 17.14 -17.67 -3.72
CA HIS A 271 17.76 -16.38 -4.06
C HIS A 271 17.44 -15.93 -5.49
N GLU A 272 16.19 -16.16 -5.90
CA GLU A 272 15.77 -16.03 -7.29
C GLU A 272 15.94 -14.58 -7.77
N GLU A 273 16.63 -14.44 -8.91
CA GLU A 273 17.00 -13.17 -9.55
C GLU A 273 18.05 -12.30 -8.82
N ASP A 274 18.54 -12.66 -7.63
CA ASP A 274 19.53 -11.86 -6.89
C ASP A 274 20.83 -11.67 -7.71
N ASP A 275 21.30 -12.70 -8.41
CA ASP A 275 22.51 -12.64 -9.26
C ASP A 275 22.37 -11.60 -10.39
N LYS A 276 21.19 -11.50 -11.01
CA LYS A 276 20.92 -10.50 -12.05
C LYS A 276 20.71 -9.11 -11.45
N MET A 277 19.99 -9.01 -10.33
CA MET A 277 19.77 -7.77 -9.59
C MET A 277 21.08 -7.12 -9.13
N LEU A 278 22.10 -7.92 -8.83
CA LEU A 278 23.43 -7.48 -8.39
C LEU A 278 24.52 -7.61 -9.46
N SER A 279 24.13 -7.83 -10.72
CA SER A 279 25.06 -7.93 -11.83
C SER A 279 25.77 -6.59 -12.12
N GLY A 280 26.95 -6.66 -12.73
CA GLY A 280 27.80 -5.49 -13.02
C GLY A 280 28.85 -5.21 -11.92
N ASP A 281 29.45 -4.03 -11.99
CA ASP A 281 30.49 -3.59 -11.05
C ASP A 281 29.92 -3.29 -9.65
N LYS A 282 30.45 -3.98 -8.63
CA LYS A 282 29.96 -3.86 -7.24
C LYS A 282 30.12 -2.46 -6.66
N LYS A 283 31.21 -1.76 -6.99
CA LYS A 283 31.46 -0.42 -6.46
C LYS A 283 30.49 0.59 -7.07
N ALA A 284 30.28 0.53 -8.39
CA ALA A 284 29.28 1.33 -9.08
C ALA A 284 27.87 1.05 -8.55
N SER A 285 27.56 -0.21 -8.23
CA SER A 285 26.28 -0.63 -7.66
C SER A 285 26.02 0.04 -6.30
N GLU A 286 26.98 0.03 -5.38
CA GLU A 286 26.84 0.65 -4.06
C GLU A 286 26.76 2.18 -4.16
N GLU A 287 27.59 2.82 -4.99
CA GLU A 287 27.49 4.26 -5.27
C GLU A 287 26.12 4.64 -5.84
N THR A 288 25.57 3.81 -6.73
CA THR A 288 24.24 4.03 -7.33
C THR A 288 23.13 3.92 -6.29
N LYS A 289 23.26 2.99 -5.33
CA LYS A 289 22.31 2.83 -4.22
C LYS A 289 22.28 4.06 -3.31
N ASP A 290 23.45 4.64 -2.99
CA ASP A 290 23.52 5.87 -2.20
C ASP A 290 22.88 7.05 -2.92
N VAL A 291 23.15 7.20 -4.23
CA VAL A 291 22.52 8.22 -5.06
C VAL A 291 21.00 8.04 -5.12
N LEU A 292 20.52 6.79 -5.23
CA LEU A 292 19.10 6.49 -5.27
C LEU A 292 18.37 6.96 -4.01
N ASN A 293 18.96 6.82 -2.82
CA ASN A 293 18.36 7.31 -1.59
C ASN A 293 18.16 8.84 -1.63
N ARG A 294 19.17 9.59 -2.09
CA ARG A 294 19.08 11.05 -2.27
C ARG A 294 18.07 11.46 -3.33
N VAL A 295 17.96 10.70 -4.43
CA VAL A 295 16.94 10.92 -5.47
C VAL A 295 15.53 10.76 -4.89
N LYS A 296 15.29 9.72 -4.09
CA LYS A 296 13.98 9.49 -3.44
C LYS A 296 13.61 10.64 -2.50
N GLU A 297 14.55 11.13 -1.71
CA GLU A 297 14.33 12.30 -0.83
C GLU A 297 13.97 13.56 -1.64
N MET A 298 14.66 13.80 -2.77
CA MET A 298 14.34 14.92 -3.65
C MET A 298 12.94 14.80 -4.26
N GLN A 299 12.56 13.60 -4.71
CA GLN A 299 11.24 13.35 -5.29
C GLN A 299 10.11 13.48 -4.26
N ALA A 300 10.34 13.05 -3.02
CA ALA A 300 9.41 13.26 -1.92
C ALA A 300 9.18 14.74 -1.60
N GLN A 301 10.13 15.61 -1.97
CA GLN A 301 10.04 17.07 -1.85
C GLN A 301 9.67 17.74 -3.18
N GLU A 302 9.21 16.98 -4.18
CA GLU A 302 8.85 17.44 -5.52
C GLU A 302 9.97 18.20 -6.27
N LYS A 303 11.24 17.95 -5.92
CA LYS A 303 12.41 18.56 -6.56
C LYS A 303 12.78 17.85 -7.87
N TRP A 304 11.83 17.80 -8.80
CA TRP A 304 11.90 16.99 -10.03
C TRP A 304 13.14 17.29 -10.89
N SER A 305 13.43 18.56 -11.18
CA SER A 305 14.58 18.94 -12.00
C SER A 305 15.92 18.52 -11.41
N GLN A 306 16.07 18.65 -10.09
CA GLN A 306 17.30 18.28 -9.36
C GLN A 306 17.46 16.75 -9.33
N SER A 307 16.37 16.04 -9.06
CA SER A 307 16.35 14.57 -9.07
C SER A 307 16.72 14.00 -10.45
N LEU A 308 16.17 14.59 -11.54
CA LEU A 308 16.48 14.18 -12.90
C LEU A 308 17.93 14.46 -13.28
N ALA A 309 18.47 15.62 -12.89
CA ALA A 309 19.88 15.95 -13.14
C ALA A 309 20.82 14.95 -12.46
N LEU A 310 20.53 14.58 -11.20
CA LEU A 310 21.31 13.59 -10.46
C LEU A 310 21.20 12.19 -11.09
N CYS A 311 20.00 11.78 -11.51
CA CYS A 311 19.81 10.52 -12.24
C CYS A 311 20.62 10.50 -13.54
N LYS A 312 20.58 11.58 -14.34
CA LYS A 312 21.33 11.70 -15.60
C LYS A 312 22.84 11.53 -15.38
N VAL A 313 23.39 12.18 -14.35
CA VAL A 313 24.81 12.04 -13.98
C VAL A 313 25.13 10.60 -13.62
N GLN A 314 24.32 9.96 -12.78
CA GLN A 314 24.58 8.58 -12.35
C GLN A 314 24.47 7.58 -13.50
N LEU A 315 23.42 7.68 -14.32
CA LEU A 315 23.23 6.82 -15.49
C LEU A 315 24.40 6.93 -16.47
N LYS A 316 24.97 8.13 -16.66
CA LYS A 316 26.15 8.33 -17.50
C LYS A 316 27.40 7.68 -16.90
N LYS A 317 27.59 7.77 -15.58
CA LYS A 317 28.70 7.09 -14.89
C LYS A 317 28.60 5.56 -14.98
N ASN A 318 27.38 5.02 -15.00
CA ASN A 318 27.14 3.59 -14.99
C ASN A 318 27.31 2.91 -16.37
N ILE A 319 27.50 3.68 -17.45
CA ILE A 319 27.68 3.13 -18.80
C ILE A 319 28.90 2.19 -18.82
N GLY A 320 28.69 0.94 -19.25
CA GLY A 320 29.74 -0.09 -19.30
C GLY A 320 30.06 -0.74 -17.95
N HIS A 321 29.46 -0.26 -16.86
CA HIS A 321 29.69 -0.78 -15.50
C HIS A 321 28.48 -1.53 -14.95
N LEU A 322 27.27 -1.00 -15.14
CA LEU A 322 26.03 -1.63 -14.67
C LEU A 322 25.07 -1.88 -15.85
N PRO A 323 24.55 -3.11 -16.00
CA PRO A 323 23.47 -3.39 -16.94
C PRO A 323 22.13 -2.86 -16.38
N ASP A 324 21.12 -2.72 -17.24
CA ASP A 324 19.81 -2.19 -16.83
C ASP A 324 19.01 -3.17 -15.94
N GLU A 325 19.39 -4.44 -15.94
CA GLU A 325 18.92 -5.48 -15.02
C GLU A 325 19.45 -5.27 -13.59
N ASN A 326 20.56 -4.55 -13.38
CA ASN A 326 21.01 -4.23 -12.02
C ASN A 326 19.92 -3.41 -11.31
N ILE A 327 19.54 -3.81 -10.11
CA ILE A 327 18.35 -3.28 -9.44
C ILE A 327 18.47 -1.80 -9.08
N TYR A 328 19.68 -1.31 -8.78
CA TYR A 328 19.89 0.08 -8.44
C TYR A 328 19.94 0.95 -9.69
N GLN A 329 20.56 0.47 -10.78
CA GLN A 329 20.47 1.10 -12.11
C GLN A 329 19.01 1.20 -12.57
N LEU A 330 18.26 0.10 -12.46
CA LEU A 330 16.85 0.02 -12.80
C LEU A 330 16.00 1.03 -12.03
N LYS A 331 16.23 1.15 -10.71
CA LYS A 331 15.52 2.12 -9.86
C LYS A 331 15.89 3.57 -10.21
N ILE A 332 17.13 3.85 -10.59
CA ILE A 332 17.51 5.18 -11.10
C ILE A 332 16.83 5.48 -12.45
N LEU A 333 16.72 4.49 -13.34
CA LEU A 333 15.99 4.66 -14.60
C LEU A 333 14.51 4.96 -14.37
N SER A 334 13.85 4.20 -13.48
CA SER A 334 12.45 4.46 -13.11
C SER A 334 12.30 5.85 -12.49
N ALA A 335 13.19 6.24 -11.57
CA ALA A 335 13.13 7.56 -10.95
C ALA A 335 13.35 8.70 -11.97
N ALA A 336 14.28 8.53 -12.92
CA ALA A 336 14.48 9.50 -14.01
C ALA A 336 13.22 9.64 -14.86
N MET A 337 12.57 8.52 -15.20
CA MET A 337 11.31 8.53 -15.94
C MET A 337 10.20 9.26 -15.17
N ASP A 338 10.05 8.98 -13.88
CA ASP A 338 9.05 9.63 -13.02
C ASP A 338 9.29 11.14 -12.92
N ALA A 339 10.54 11.59 -12.84
CA ALA A 339 10.88 13.01 -12.83
C ALA A 339 10.60 13.71 -14.17
N CYS A 340 10.70 13.01 -15.30
CA CYS A 340 10.39 13.58 -16.62
C CYS A 340 8.89 13.89 -16.81
N MET A 341 8.00 13.18 -16.11
CA MET A 341 6.55 13.33 -16.25
C MET A 341 6.05 14.73 -15.84
N PRO A 342 6.27 15.24 -14.62
CA PRO A 342 5.86 16.60 -14.24
C PRO A 342 6.62 17.69 -15.02
N LEU A 343 7.84 17.39 -15.50
CA LEU A 343 8.63 18.29 -16.34
C LEU A 343 8.18 18.28 -17.82
N GLN A 344 7.21 17.45 -18.19
CA GLN A 344 6.66 17.32 -19.55
C GLN A 344 7.71 16.92 -20.60
N MET A 345 8.73 16.17 -20.20
CA MET A 345 9.86 15.75 -21.04
C MET A 345 9.58 14.40 -21.70
N ALA A 346 8.60 14.35 -22.61
CA ALA A 346 8.07 13.09 -23.15
C ALA A 346 9.13 12.19 -23.83
N ARG A 347 10.05 12.79 -24.61
CA ARG A 347 11.09 12.01 -25.33
C ARG A 347 12.08 11.35 -24.38
N GLU A 348 12.56 12.07 -23.37
CA GLU A 348 13.48 11.53 -22.37
C GLU A 348 12.77 10.53 -21.45
N CYS A 349 11.52 10.81 -21.07
CA CYS A 349 10.67 9.86 -20.36
C CYS A 349 10.60 8.51 -21.11
N LEU A 350 10.36 8.55 -22.42
CA LEU A 350 10.32 7.34 -23.23
C LEU A 350 11.68 6.63 -23.32
N GLN A 351 12.78 7.36 -23.42
CA GLN A 351 14.13 6.78 -23.47
C GLN A 351 14.44 5.96 -22.22
N TYR A 352 14.14 6.49 -21.03
CA TYR A 352 14.30 5.72 -19.78
C TYR A 352 13.27 4.60 -19.68
N GLY A 353 12.01 4.88 -20.02
CA GLY A 353 10.93 3.92 -19.88
C GLY A 353 11.11 2.65 -20.73
N LEU A 354 11.64 2.77 -21.94
CA LEU A 354 11.93 1.61 -22.80
C LEU A 354 13.00 0.69 -22.20
N ARG A 355 14.02 1.25 -21.54
CA ARG A 355 15.09 0.49 -20.88
C ARG A 355 14.61 -0.31 -19.66
N VAL A 356 13.54 0.16 -19.02
CA VAL A 356 12.95 -0.47 -17.83
C VAL A 356 12.01 -1.63 -18.18
N LEU A 357 11.47 -1.71 -19.41
CA LEU A 357 10.43 -2.68 -19.79
C LEU A 357 10.85 -4.14 -19.56
N GLU A 358 11.99 -4.56 -20.10
CA GLU A 358 12.44 -5.96 -19.98
C GLU A 358 12.83 -6.32 -18.53
N PRO A 359 13.62 -5.52 -17.80
CA PRO A 359 13.87 -5.79 -16.39
C PRO A 359 12.60 -5.85 -15.53
N TYR A 360 11.59 -5.01 -15.81
CA TYR A 360 10.31 -5.11 -15.10
C TYR A 360 9.55 -6.39 -15.46
N ARG A 361 9.58 -6.85 -16.72
CA ARG A 361 8.98 -8.14 -17.10
C ARG A 361 9.67 -9.32 -16.40
N LEU A 362 10.99 -9.21 -16.20
CA LEU A 362 11.77 -10.22 -15.51
C LEU A 362 11.46 -10.26 -14.00
N TYR A 363 11.48 -9.12 -13.32
CA TYR A 363 11.37 -9.07 -11.85
C TYR A 363 9.95 -9.01 -11.32
N TYR A 364 8.99 -8.56 -12.13
CA TYR A 364 7.56 -8.60 -11.82
C TYR A 364 6.86 -9.64 -12.68
N SER A 365 6.74 -10.86 -12.15
CA SER A 365 6.00 -11.95 -12.77
C SER A 365 4.48 -11.75 -12.72
N GLY A 366 3.76 -12.42 -13.61
CA GLY A 366 2.29 -12.45 -13.63
C GLY A 366 1.62 -11.08 -13.78
N PHE A 367 0.58 -10.85 -12.97
CA PHE A 367 -0.26 -9.65 -12.99
C PHE A 367 0.21 -8.62 -11.95
N SER A 368 1.37 -8.01 -12.18
CA SER A 368 1.91 -6.96 -11.31
C SER A 368 1.40 -5.56 -11.68
N LEU A 369 0.90 -4.83 -10.68
CA LEU A 369 0.50 -3.42 -10.83
C LEU A 369 1.67 -2.52 -11.24
N MET A 370 2.86 -2.74 -10.68
CA MET A 370 4.04 -1.94 -11.02
C MET A 370 4.39 -2.06 -12.50
N ARG A 371 4.26 -3.28 -13.06
CA ARG A 371 4.45 -3.52 -14.49
C ARG A 371 3.34 -2.85 -15.32
N ALA A 372 2.08 -2.97 -14.90
CA ALA A 372 0.96 -2.34 -15.61
C ALA A 372 1.09 -0.82 -15.66
N PHE A 373 1.43 -0.18 -14.54
CA PHE A 373 1.64 1.27 -14.49
C PHE A 373 2.81 1.72 -15.36
N HIS A 374 3.90 0.96 -15.38
CA HIS A 374 5.03 1.25 -16.25
C HIS A 374 4.66 1.15 -17.74
N LEU A 375 3.99 0.06 -18.13
CA LEU A 375 3.47 -0.14 -19.49
C LEU A 375 2.51 0.98 -19.90
N ARG A 376 1.63 1.42 -18.99
CA ARG A 376 0.73 2.57 -19.22
C ARG A 376 1.51 3.85 -19.52
N LYS A 377 2.53 4.16 -18.71
CA LYS A 377 3.37 5.36 -18.90
C LYS A 377 4.10 5.30 -20.24
N VAL A 378 4.80 4.20 -20.53
CA VAL A 378 5.53 4.00 -21.80
C VAL A 378 4.59 4.07 -23.00
N GLY A 379 3.48 3.34 -22.95
CA GLY A 379 2.50 3.30 -24.04
C GLY A 379 1.90 4.67 -24.35
N LYS A 380 1.57 5.46 -23.32
CA LYS A 380 1.10 6.84 -23.47
C LYS A 380 2.16 7.72 -24.15
N MET A 381 3.42 7.65 -23.71
CA MET A 381 4.50 8.44 -24.31
C MET A 381 4.76 8.05 -25.77
N GLN A 382 4.74 6.75 -26.09
CA GLN A 382 4.87 6.28 -27.47
C GLN A 382 3.76 6.82 -28.37
N CYS A 383 2.50 6.80 -27.91
CA CYS A 383 1.38 7.37 -28.66
C CYS A 383 1.56 8.88 -28.89
N ILE A 384 1.96 9.64 -27.87
CA ILE A 384 2.18 11.09 -27.95
C ILE A 384 3.28 11.44 -28.97
N ILE A 385 4.35 10.64 -29.02
CA ILE A 385 5.50 10.89 -29.91
C ILE A 385 5.27 10.35 -31.34
N GLY A 386 4.16 9.66 -31.59
CA GLY A 386 3.76 9.16 -32.91
C GLY A 386 4.01 7.66 -33.14
N ASN A 387 4.62 6.95 -32.19
CA ASN A 387 4.83 5.50 -32.22
C ASN A 387 3.56 4.73 -31.81
N LYS A 388 2.43 5.04 -32.45
CA LYS A 388 1.08 4.59 -32.04
C LYS A 388 0.92 3.07 -31.98
N ARG A 389 1.56 2.31 -32.89
CA ARG A 389 1.44 0.84 -32.92
C ARG A 389 1.99 0.20 -31.64
N GLU A 390 3.23 0.53 -31.27
CA GLU A 390 3.86 0.00 -30.06
C GLU A 390 3.20 0.59 -28.81
N GLY A 391 2.82 1.86 -28.86
CA GLY A 391 2.08 2.51 -27.78
C GLY A 391 0.80 1.78 -27.42
N ARG A 392 -0.02 1.45 -28.42
CA ARG A 392 -1.26 0.68 -28.24
C ARG A 392 -1.00 -0.71 -27.67
N LYS A 393 0.03 -1.41 -28.15
CA LYS A 393 0.40 -2.74 -27.63
C LYS A 393 0.70 -2.70 -26.14
N ASN A 394 1.52 -1.75 -25.69
CA ASN A 394 1.84 -1.58 -24.28
C ASN A 394 0.62 -1.17 -23.44
N LEU A 395 -0.25 -0.30 -23.97
CA LEU A 395 -1.50 0.09 -23.28
C LEU A 395 -2.50 -1.08 -23.15
N ILE A 396 -2.59 -1.95 -24.16
CA ILE A 396 -3.43 -3.16 -24.10
C ILE A 396 -2.89 -4.13 -23.04
N GLU A 397 -1.59 -4.38 -23.04
CA GLU A 397 -0.95 -5.26 -22.05
C GLU A 397 -1.14 -4.72 -20.61
N ALA A 398 -0.99 -3.41 -20.42
CA ALA A 398 -1.31 -2.76 -19.14
C ALA A 398 -2.79 -2.97 -18.75
N LEU A 399 -3.71 -2.80 -19.70
CA LEU A 399 -5.14 -2.94 -19.46
C LEU A 399 -5.53 -4.37 -19.09
N ASP A 400 -4.94 -5.37 -19.73
CA ASP A 400 -5.21 -6.77 -19.42
C ASP A 400 -4.76 -7.12 -18.00
N ILE A 401 -3.61 -6.61 -17.55
CA ILE A 401 -3.18 -6.75 -16.15
C ILE A 401 -4.14 -6.03 -15.19
N MET A 402 -4.53 -4.79 -15.50
CA MET A 402 -5.42 -4.01 -14.63
C MET A 402 -6.83 -4.62 -14.51
N LYS A 403 -7.36 -5.24 -15.57
CA LYS A 403 -8.64 -5.96 -15.50
C LYS A 403 -8.62 -7.12 -14.52
N ILE A 404 -7.49 -7.81 -14.40
CA ILE A 404 -7.32 -8.90 -13.42
C ILE A 404 -7.20 -8.32 -12.02
N VAL A 405 -6.26 -7.39 -11.83
CA VAL A 405 -5.92 -6.87 -10.49
C VAL A 405 -7.00 -5.98 -9.89
N TYR A 406 -7.60 -5.09 -10.67
CA TYR A 406 -8.61 -4.14 -10.20
C TYR A 406 -10.04 -4.56 -10.52
N GLY A 407 -10.24 -5.38 -11.56
CA GLY A 407 -11.55 -5.64 -12.15
C GLY A 407 -11.92 -4.62 -13.24
N GLN A 408 -12.98 -4.92 -13.99
CA GLN A 408 -13.43 -4.07 -15.11
C GLN A 408 -13.98 -2.73 -14.62
N ASP A 409 -14.81 -2.73 -13.58
CA ASP A 409 -15.51 -1.53 -13.10
C ASP A 409 -14.66 -0.61 -12.22
N HIS A 410 -13.35 -0.87 -12.10
CA HIS A 410 -12.47 0.00 -11.33
C HIS A 410 -12.08 1.23 -12.13
N ARG A 411 -12.02 2.40 -11.48
CA ARG A 411 -11.73 3.68 -12.14
C ARG A 411 -10.43 3.64 -12.95
N GLU A 412 -9.34 3.16 -12.35
CA GLU A 412 -8.05 3.00 -13.04
C GLU A 412 -8.13 2.15 -14.33
N THR A 413 -8.92 1.06 -14.33
CA THR A 413 -9.18 0.24 -15.53
C THR A 413 -9.97 1.04 -16.57
N GLN A 414 -11.03 1.74 -16.15
CA GLN A 414 -11.89 2.54 -17.03
C GLN A 414 -11.16 3.74 -17.64
N GLU A 415 -10.31 4.43 -16.87
CA GLU A 415 -9.49 5.54 -17.35
C GLU A 415 -8.48 5.08 -18.42
N LEU A 416 -7.86 3.91 -18.22
CA LEU A 416 -6.98 3.34 -19.23
C LEU A 416 -7.73 2.90 -20.48
N MET A 417 -8.95 2.35 -20.34
CA MET A 417 -9.82 2.05 -21.49
C MET A 417 -10.16 3.31 -22.29
N GLY A 418 -10.56 4.39 -21.62
CA GLY A 418 -10.83 5.68 -22.27
C GLY A 418 -9.58 6.26 -22.96
N THR A 419 -8.42 6.16 -22.31
CA THR A 419 -7.13 6.56 -22.90
C THR A 419 -6.84 5.78 -24.18
N LEU A 420 -7.03 4.45 -24.17
CA LEU A 420 -6.83 3.61 -25.36
C LEU A 420 -7.78 4.00 -26.49
N GLN A 421 -9.06 4.24 -26.19
CA GLN A 421 -10.06 4.71 -27.17
C GLN A 421 -9.69 6.06 -27.79
N SER A 422 -9.19 7.01 -27.00
CA SER A 422 -8.74 8.32 -27.50
C SER A 422 -7.57 8.25 -28.48
N PHE A 423 -6.78 7.17 -28.44
CA PHE A 423 -5.71 6.93 -29.39
C PHE A 423 -6.16 6.11 -30.61
N LEU A 424 -7.38 5.56 -30.61
CA LEU A 424 -7.99 4.83 -31.73
C LEU A 424 -8.76 5.75 -32.67
N SER A 425 -9.40 6.80 -32.13
CA SER A 425 -9.88 7.97 -32.87
C SER A 425 -8.72 8.77 -33.45
#